data_AF-A0A259KQB1-F1
#
_entry.id   AF-A0A259KQB1-F1
#
_cell.length_a   1.000
_cell.length_b   1.000
_cell.length_c   1.000
_cell.angle_alpha   90.00
_cell.angle_beta   90.00
_cell.angle_gamma   90.00
#
_symmetry.space_group_name_H-M   'P 1'
#
loop_
_entity.id
_entity.type
_entity.pdbx_description
1 polymer ?
#
loop_
_entity_poly.entity_id
_entity_poly.type
_entity_poly.pdbx_seq_one_letter_code
_entity_poly.pdbx_strand_id
1 'polypeptide(L)'
;MRFLNVYPKRLWATLNPVGAFEGQFTFDLEQYGLITNNVVCDVTVTEDPVMVGQWKIWVKPLFDVDMPHFDKFVDTLNHYVFEVLQFTPNRIATGKDLAAVKIFFDGIYFDMSGDDPVVQKIGTDAK
;
A
#
# COMPACT_ATOMS: atom_id res chain seq x y z
N MET A 1 -20.12 7.82 13.06
CA MET A 1 -19.34 6.59 12.79
C MET A 1 -18.97 6.59 11.33
N ARG A 2 -17.67 6.70 11.03
CA ARG A 2 -17.14 6.41 9.70
C ARG A 2 -16.77 4.95 9.75
N PHE A 3 -17.38 4.09 8.96
CA PHE A 3 -16.97 2.69 8.88
C PHE A 3 -16.30 2.50 7.54
N LEU A 4 -14.98 2.37 7.58
CA LEU A 4 -14.13 2.28 6.41
C LEU A 4 -12.94 1.37 6.74
N ASN A 5 -12.81 0.25 6.05
CA ASN A 5 -11.68 -0.65 6.16
C ASN A 5 -11.03 -0.83 4.79
N VAL A 6 -9.70 -0.88 4.78
CA VAL A 6 -8.91 -1.20 3.59
C VAL A 6 -8.20 -2.52 3.78
N TYR A 7 -8.47 -3.50 2.93
CA TYR A 7 -7.85 -4.81 2.96
C TYR A 7 -6.78 -4.87 1.86
N PRO A 8 -5.50 -4.60 2.16
CA PRO A 8 -4.45 -4.63 1.15
C PRO A 8 -4.31 -6.06 0.62
N LYS A 9 -4.08 -6.20 -0.69
CA LYS A 9 -3.83 -7.50 -1.33
C LYS A 9 -2.42 -7.60 -1.88
N ARG A 10 -2.04 -6.67 -2.75
CA ARG A 10 -0.71 -6.67 -3.36
C ARG A 10 -0.25 -5.30 -3.80
N LEU A 11 1.06 -5.09 -3.74
CA LEU A 11 1.75 -3.98 -4.40
C LEU A 11 2.75 -4.57 -5.39
N TRP A 12 2.63 -4.18 -6.66
CA TRP A 12 3.57 -4.55 -7.70
C TRP A 12 4.01 -3.31 -8.47
N ALA A 13 5.29 -2.98 -8.39
CA ALA A 13 5.90 -1.90 -9.18
C ALA A 13 7.23 -2.35 -9.81
N THR A 14 7.52 -1.88 -11.02
CA THR A 14 8.76 -2.20 -11.76
C THR A 14 9.63 -0.96 -11.91
N LEU A 15 10.95 -1.14 -11.84
CA LEU A 15 11.91 -0.05 -11.95
C LEU A 15 11.83 0.57 -13.35
N ASN A 16 11.63 1.88 -13.38
CA ASN A 16 11.61 2.66 -14.60
C ASN A 16 13.01 3.28 -14.88
N PRO A 17 13.22 3.87 -16.08
CA PRO A 17 14.52 4.44 -16.45
C PRO A 17 15.00 5.61 -15.59
N VAL A 18 14.10 6.28 -14.85
CA VAL A 18 14.45 7.40 -13.95
C VAL A 18 14.72 6.96 -12.52
N GLY A 19 14.74 5.65 -12.25
CA GLY A 19 15.14 5.08 -10.96
C GLY A 19 14.00 4.96 -9.92
N ALA A 20 12.76 5.22 -10.33
CA ALA A 20 11.56 5.02 -9.52
C ALA A 20 10.89 3.69 -9.89
N PHE A 21 10.20 3.04 -8.95
CA PHE A 21 9.35 1.91 -9.27
C PHE A 21 7.94 2.40 -9.54
N GLU A 22 7.36 2.04 -10.67
CA GLU A 22 5.98 2.40 -11.03
C GLU A 22 5.15 1.13 -11.25
N GLY A 23 3.89 1.17 -10.81
CA GLY A 23 2.97 0.07 -11.01
C GLY A 23 1.68 0.26 -10.24
N GLN A 24 1.19 -0.80 -9.63
CA GLN A 24 -0.16 -0.87 -9.09
C GLN A 24 -0.21 -1.41 -7.65
N PHE A 25 -1.13 -0.86 -6.89
CA PHE A 25 -1.55 -1.37 -5.59
C PHE A 25 -3.01 -1.84 -5.69
N THR A 26 -3.27 -3.05 -5.21
CA THR A 26 -4.60 -3.67 -5.22
C THR A 26 -5.06 -3.91 -3.79
N PHE A 27 -6.32 -3.58 -3.50
CA PHE A 27 -6.95 -3.77 -2.19
C PHE A 27 -8.47 -3.98 -2.32
N ASP A 28 -9.10 -4.47 -1.27
CA ASP A 28 -10.56 -4.38 -1.12
C ASP A 28 -10.90 -3.22 -0.19
N LEU A 29 -12.02 -2.57 -0.46
CA LEU A 29 -12.53 -1.46 0.32
C LEU A 29 -13.87 -1.86 0.91
N GLU A 30 -14.00 -1.81 2.23
CA GLU A 30 -15.28 -1.98 2.90
C GLU A 30 -15.73 -0.63 3.46
N GLN A 31 -16.90 -0.16 3.05
CA GLN A 31 -17.46 1.10 3.51
C GLN A 31 -18.95 0.93 3.84
N TYR A 32 -19.34 1.28 5.06
CA TYR A 32 -20.71 1.12 5.57
C TYR A 32 -21.31 -0.30 5.36
N GLY A 33 -20.46 -1.34 5.43
CA GLY A 33 -20.84 -2.74 5.22
C GLY A 33 -20.94 -3.20 3.76
N LEU A 34 -20.65 -2.31 2.80
CA LEU A 34 -20.51 -2.67 1.38
C LEU A 34 -19.04 -2.92 1.05
N ILE A 35 -18.76 -4.02 0.37
CA ILE A 35 -17.39 -4.38 -0.05
C ILE A 35 -17.23 -4.12 -1.54
N THR A 36 -16.25 -3.29 -1.90
CA THR A 36 -15.74 -3.09 -3.25
C THR A 36 -14.45 -3.88 -3.40
N ASN A 37 -14.49 -4.93 -4.21
CA ASN A 37 -13.36 -5.85 -4.35
C ASN A 37 -12.41 -5.42 -5.47
N ASN A 38 -11.12 -5.69 -5.28
CA ASN A 38 -10.04 -5.53 -6.25
C ASN A 38 -9.96 -4.11 -6.80
N VAL A 39 -10.08 -3.12 -5.93
CA VAL A 39 -9.76 -1.73 -6.25
C VAL A 39 -8.28 -1.64 -6.60
N VAL A 40 -7.96 -0.94 -7.69
CA VAL A 40 -6.58 -0.79 -8.20
C VAL A 40 -6.23 0.69 -8.30
N CYS A 41 -5.09 1.06 -7.72
CA CYS A 41 -4.50 2.40 -7.84
C CYS A 41 -3.12 2.33 -8.47
N ASP A 42 -2.76 3.37 -9.21
CA ASP A 42 -1.37 3.62 -9.59
C ASP A 42 -0.54 3.95 -8.35
N VAL A 43 0.67 3.40 -8.29
CA VAL A 43 1.66 3.72 -7.25
C VAL A 43 3.02 4.00 -7.84
N THR A 44 3.76 4.85 -7.12
CA THR A 44 5.16 5.13 -7.37
C THR A 44 5.94 4.88 -6.08
N VAL A 45 7.00 4.08 -6.13
CA VAL A 45 7.92 3.87 -5.02
C VAL A 45 9.26 4.51 -5.34
N THR A 46 9.65 5.49 -4.54
CA THR A 46 10.86 6.29 -4.76
C THR A 46 11.71 6.31 -3.52
N GLU A 47 13.02 6.41 -3.72
CA GLU A 47 13.95 6.72 -2.64
C GLU A 47 13.96 8.24 -2.42
N ASP A 48 14.10 8.66 -1.16
CA ASP A 48 14.28 10.06 -0.82
C ASP A 48 15.60 10.58 -1.44
N PRO A 49 15.57 11.69 -2.21
CA PRO A 49 16.74 12.19 -2.89
C PRO A 49 17.80 12.79 -1.94
N VAL A 50 17.43 13.12 -0.70
CA VAL A 50 18.29 13.71 0.32
C VAL A 50 18.75 12.64 1.32
N MET A 51 17.90 11.66 1.64
CA MET A 51 18.18 10.60 2.61
C MET A 51 18.28 9.23 1.94
N VAL A 52 19.49 8.84 1.54
CA VAL A 52 19.78 7.52 0.95
C VAL A 52 19.28 6.39 1.85
N GLY A 53 18.60 5.41 1.26
CA GLY A 53 18.01 4.27 1.96
C GLY A 53 16.62 4.52 2.55
N GLN A 54 16.11 5.76 2.55
CA GLN A 54 14.72 6.03 2.90
C GLN A 54 13.84 5.92 1.67
N TRP A 55 12.78 5.12 1.76
CA TRP A 55 11.86 4.86 0.66
C TRP A 55 10.47 5.34 1.02
N LYS A 56 9.74 5.77 -0.02
CA LYS A 56 8.36 6.22 0.11
C LYS A 56 7.50 5.67 -1.02
N ILE A 57 6.29 5.24 -0.66
CA ILE A 57 5.21 4.87 -1.55
C ILE A 57 4.30 6.09 -1.71
N TRP A 58 4.06 6.46 -2.95
CA TRP A 58 3.05 7.41 -3.38
C TRP A 58 1.92 6.64 -4.04
N VAL A 59 0.69 6.93 -3.64
CA VAL A 59 -0.51 6.33 -4.24
C VAL A 59 -1.29 7.45 -4.90
N LYS A 60 -1.69 7.28 -6.17
CA LYS A 60 -2.57 8.26 -6.80
C LYS A 60 -3.98 8.17 -6.16
N PRO A 61 -4.61 9.30 -5.80
CA PRO A 61 -5.96 9.30 -5.26
C PRO A 61 -6.94 8.67 -6.24
N LEU A 62 -7.89 7.90 -5.71
CA LEU A 62 -9.07 7.48 -6.46
C LEU A 62 -10.10 8.59 -6.34
N PHE A 63 -10.37 9.31 -7.42
CA PHE A 63 -11.37 10.39 -7.42
C PHE A 63 -12.80 9.87 -7.15
N ASP A 64 -13.05 8.58 -7.38
CA ASP A 64 -14.38 7.96 -7.22
C ASP A 64 -14.63 7.36 -5.83
N VAL A 65 -13.61 7.31 -4.97
CA VAL A 65 -13.74 6.84 -3.58
C VAL A 65 -13.52 8.05 -2.68
N ASP A 66 -14.60 8.54 -2.07
CA ASP A 66 -14.51 9.52 -0.98
C ASP A 66 -13.90 8.83 0.24
N MET A 67 -12.58 8.72 0.25
CA MET A 67 -11.79 8.14 1.33
C MET A 67 -11.34 9.28 2.25
N PRO A 68 -11.98 9.46 3.42
CA PRO A 68 -11.57 10.48 4.36
C PRO A 68 -10.11 10.25 4.74
N HIS A 69 -9.30 11.30 4.64
CA HIS A 69 -7.89 11.26 5.00
C HIS A 69 -7.06 10.23 4.20
N PHE A 70 -7.24 10.18 2.88
CA PHE A 70 -6.41 9.37 1.98
C PHE A 70 -4.90 9.51 2.27
N ASP A 71 -4.43 10.71 2.59
CA ASP A 71 -3.03 10.94 2.98
C ASP A 71 -2.62 10.11 4.21
N LYS A 72 -3.48 10.01 5.23
CA LYS A 72 -3.22 9.19 6.41
C LYS A 72 -3.17 7.70 6.08
N PHE A 73 -4.00 7.24 5.15
CA PHE A 73 -3.91 5.86 4.64
C PHE A 73 -2.54 5.61 4.00
N VAL A 74 -2.09 6.52 3.13
CA VAL A 74 -0.77 6.42 2.48
C VAL A 74 0.35 6.44 3.51
N ASP A 75 0.29 7.30 4.53
CA ASP A 75 1.27 7.33 5.62
C ASP A 75 1.30 6.01 6.40
N THR A 76 0.13 5.44 6.69
CA THR A 76 0.02 4.15 7.40
C THR A 76 0.54 2.99 6.56
N LEU A 77 0.29 3.01 5.24
CA LEU A 77 0.86 2.04 4.30
C LEU A 77 2.39 2.14 4.26
N ASN A 78 2.95 3.35 4.24
CA ASN A 78 4.39 3.59 4.28
C ASN A 78 5.00 3.05 5.58
N HIS A 79 4.43 3.43 6.73
CA HIS A 79 4.87 2.93 8.03
C HIS A 79 4.84 1.40 8.08
N TYR A 80 3.74 0.79 7.66
CA TYR A 80 3.62 -0.67 7.67
C TYR A 80 4.65 -1.35 6.77
N VAL A 81 4.84 -0.87 5.54
CA VAL A 81 5.78 -1.52 4.60
C VAL A 81 7.24 -1.31 5.00
N PHE A 82 7.63 -0.09 5.38
CA PHE A 82 9.04 0.25 5.58
C PHE A 82 9.51 0.10 7.03
N GLU A 83 8.65 0.29 8.01
CA GLU A 83 9.02 0.22 9.43
C GLU A 83 8.59 -1.09 10.08
N VAL A 84 7.38 -1.58 9.77
CA VAL A 84 6.87 -2.84 10.36
C VAL A 84 7.40 -4.06 9.61
N LEU A 85 7.22 -4.11 8.28
CA LEU A 85 7.74 -5.20 7.46
C LEU A 85 9.25 -5.07 7.17
N GLN A 86 9.83 -3.90 7.44
CA GLN A 86 11.23 -3.58 7.16
C GLN A 86 11.64 -3.86 5.71
N PHE A 87 10.69 -3.70 4.77
CA PHE A 87 10.92 -3.97 3.37
C PHE A 87 11.87 -2.93 2.77
N THR A 88 12.91 -3.38 2.05
CA THR A 88 13.82 -2.47 1.34
C THR A 88 13.80 -2.79 -0.15
N PRO A 89 13.33 -1.87 -1.02
CA PRO A 89 13.40 -2.05 -2.46
C PRO A 89 14.83 -2.25 -2.94
N ASN A 90 15.02 -3.16 -3.90
CA ASN A 90 16.31 -3.39 -4.55
C ASN A 90 16.21 -3.02 -6.03
N ARG A 91 17.11 -2.14 -6.50
CA ARG A 91 17.19 -1.72 -7.91
C ARG A 91 17.96 -2.71 -8.80
N ILE A 92 18.60 -3.73 -8.22
CA ILE A 92 19.31 -4.76 -8.96
C ILE A 92 18.30 -5.82 -9.39
N ALA A 93 18.19 -6.02 -10.69
CA ALA A 93 17.37 -7.09 -11.22
C ALA A 93 18.08 -8.44 -11.17
N THR A 94 17.33 -9.50 -10.89
CA THR A 94 17.81 -10.87 -10.96
C THR A 94 17.46 -11.46 -12.33
N GLY A 95 18.45 -11.71 -13.17
CA GLY A 95 18.24 -12.32 -14.50
C GLY A 95 17.89 -11.30 -15.58
N LYS A 96 16.88 -11.60 -16.42
CA LYS A 96 16.46 -10.76 -17.56
C LYS A 96 15.31 -9.81 -17.25
N ASP A 97 14.69 -9.95 -16.08
CA ASP A 97 13.53 -9.14 -15.70
C ASP A 97 13.98 -7.75 -15.23
N LEU A 98 13.03 -6.81 -15.11
CA LEU A 98 13.28 -5.54 -14.41
C LEU A 98 13.27 -5.79 -12.89
N ALA A 99 14.05 -4.99 -12.17
CA ALA A 99 13.93 -4.93 -10.72
C ALA A 99 12.49 -4.54 -10.34
N ALA A 100 11.93 -5.20 -9.33
CA ALA A 100 10.54 -5.01 -8.99
C ALA A 100 10.31 -5.04 -7.47
N VAL A 101 9.40 -4.18 -7.01
CA VAL A 101 8.77 -4.29 -5.71
C VAL A 101 7.55 -5.19 -5.87
N LYS A 102 7.54 -6.32 -5.15
CA LYS A 102 6.41 -7.26 -5.12
C LYS A 102 6.10 -7.61 -3.67
N ILE A 103 5.00 -7.06 -3.16
CA ILE A 103 4.53 -7.30 -1.80
C ILE A 103 3.15 -7.94 -1.89
N PHE A 104 2.96 -9.04 -1.17
CA PHE A 104 1.65 -9.65 -0.96
C PHE A 104 1.29 -9.46 0.51
N PHE A 105 0.13 -8.88 0.75
CA PHE A 105 -0.37 -8.63 2.09
C PHE A 105 -1.31 -9.78 2.44
N ASP A 106 -1.18 -10.31 3.64
CA ASP A 106 -2.02 -11.39 4.14
C ASP A 106 -2.35 -11.17 5.61
N GLY A 107 -3.57 -11.52 5.98
CA GLY A 107 -4.04 -11.51 7.37
C GLY A 107 -4.09 -10.13 8.03
N ILE A 108 -4.20 -9.03 7.28
CA ILE A 108 -4.33 -7.68 7.84
C ILE A 108 -5.38 -6.82 7.13
N TYR A 109 -5.86 -5.78 7.82
CA TYR A 109 -6.60 -4.67 7.23
C TYR A 109 -6.23 -3.37 7.94
N PHE A 110 -6.45 -2.23 7.28
CA PHE A 110 -6.35 -0.90 7.86
C PHE A 110 -7.75 -0.44 8.27
N ASP A 111 -7.96 -0.24 9.56
CA ASP A 111 -9.15 0.41 10.10
C ASP A 111 -8.98 1.93 9.94
N MET A 112 -9.86 2.53 9.13
CA MET A 112 -9.88 3.97 8.83
C MET A 112 -11.06 4.69 9.51
N SER A 113 -11.69 4.05 10.49
CA SER A 113 -12.90 4.57 11.15
C SER A 113 -12.64 5.72 12.14
N GLY A 114 -11.43 5.74 12.72
CA GLY A 114 -10.98 6.73 13.68
C GLY A 114 -10.33 7.97 13.05
N ASP A 115 -9.82 8.85 13.91
CA ASP A 115 -9.05 10.01 13.45
C ASP A 115 -7.73 9.57 12.81
N ASP A 116 -7.09 8.53 13.36
CA ASP A 116 -5.84 7.96 12.85
C ASP A 116 -6.04 6.49 12.43
N PRO A 117 -5.49 6.07 11.28
CA PRO A 117 -5.64 4.69 10.83
C PRO A 117 -4.87 3.71 11.71
N VAL A 118 -5.42 2.50 11.87
CA VAL A 118 -4.79 1.43 12.65
C VAL A 118 -4.69 0.15 11.84
N VAL A 119 -3.51 -0.47 11.83
CA VAL A 119 -3.33 -1.80 11.24
C VAL A 119 -3.89 -2.85 12.21
N GLN A 120 -4.82 -3.66 11.72
CA GLN A 120 -5.44 -4.76 12.45
C GLN A 120 -5.06 -6.09 11.79
N LYS A 121 -4.94 -7.13 12.61
CA LYS A 121 -4.80 -8.51 12.12
C LYS A 121 -6.18 -9.10 11.91
N ILE A 122 -6.36 -9.81 10.80
CA ILE A 122 -7.55 -10.65 10.59
C ILE A 122 -7.35 -11.88 11.49
N GLY A 123 -8.17 -11.99 12.53
CA GLY A 123 -8.13 -13.14 13.43
C GLY A 123 -8.41 -14.44 12.67
N THR A 124 -7.72 -15.52 13.00
CA THR A 124 -7.96 -16.88 12.49
C THR A 124 -9.28 -17.50 12.96
N ASP A 125 -10.22 -16.72 13.48
CA ASP A 125 -11.52 -17.20 13.97
C ASP A 125 -12.58 -17.29 12.86
N ALA A 126 -12.18 -17.82 11.70
CA ALA A 126 -13.11 -18.36 10.71
C ALA A 126 -13.05 -19.89 10.84
N LYS A 127 -13.96 -20.42 11.66
CA LYS A 127 -14.30 -21.85 11.70
C LYS A 127 -15.30 -22.17 10.60
#